data_AF-A0A7S0SRF5-F1
#
_entry.id   AF-A0A7S0SRF5-F1
#
_cell.length_a   1.000
_cell.length_b   1.000
_cell.length_c   1.000
_cell.angle_alpha   90.00
_cell.angle_beta   90.00
_cell.angle_gamma   90.00
#
_symmetry.space_group_name_H-M   'P 1'
#
loop_
_entity.id
_entity.type
_entity.pdbx_description
1 polymer ?
#
loop_
_entity_poly.entity_id
_entity_poly.type
_entity_poly.pdbx_seq_one_letter_code
_entity_poly.pdbx_strand_id
1 'polypeptide(L)'
;SRAALSALPSPYSPGGARAYGVTGGHEAGGGGSAVPPVWLRPSVSRERERERESSALGFGFGTTRSMFDDWKREFAAWRHRHGVPEGAKVFIMTGSYDDVRSSLVARGWHENLDPDSRYFDLKWALKARDIDHRRLREGQIVNHFVGAASALTTKSGLCRSLRSLHWYAGTPVDSFFPRCYDLAAESDETRSFHVDFKWGLAASTLRRGLL
;
A
#
# COMPACT_ATOMS: atom_id res chain seq x y z
N SER A 1 30.72 -36.18 -22.85
CA SER A 1 31.38 -35.14 -22.02
C SER A 1 30.49 -33.91 -21.99
N ARG A 2 29.78 -33.69 -20.88
CA ARG A 2 28.81 -32.60 -20.72
C ARG A 2 29.53 -31.50 -19.92
N ALA A 3 30.03 -30.49 -20.61
CA ALA A 3 30.72 -29.36 -20.00
C ALA A 3 29.81 -28.13 -19.95
N ALA A 4 29.96 -27.39 -18.85
CA ALA A 4 29.18 -26.26 -18.38
C ALA A 4 28.94 -25.14 -19.41
N LEU A 5 27.69 -24.67 -19.49
CA LEU A 5 27.37 -23.30 -19.89
C LEU A 5 26.86 -22.59 -18.64
N SER A 6 27.83 -22.00 -17.93
CA SER A 6 27.65 -21.07 -16.84
C SER A 6 26.91 -19.81 -17.30
N ALA A 7 26.10 -19.27 -16.39
CA ALA A 7 25.31 -18.06 -16.51
C ALA A 7 26.07 -16.88 -17.15
N LEU A 8 25.42 -16.22 -18.11
CA LEU A 8 25.82 -14.89 -18.55
C LEU A 8 25.47 -13.86 -17.44
N PRO A 9 26.36 -12.91 -17.13
CA PRO A 9 26.11 -11.93 -16.07
C PRO A 9 25.02 -10.93 -16.47
N SER A 10 24.17 -10.60 -15.51
CA SER A 10 23.21 -9.48 -15.60
C SER A 10 23.96 -8.15 -15.66
N PRO A 11 23.64 -7.23 -16.60
CA PRO A 11 24.36 -5.96 -16.75
C PRO A 11 24.00 -4.90 -15.70
N TYR A 12 23.14 -5.20 -14.73
CA TYR A 12 22.86 -4.28 -13.62
C TYR A 12 23.67 -4.66 -12.37
N SER A 13 24.87 -4.09 -12.27
CA SER A 13 25.51 -3.81 -10.99
C SER A 13 25.34 -2.33 -10.68
N PRO A 14 24.91 -1.94 -9.45
CA PRO A 14 24.75 -0.54 -9.09
C PRO A 14 26.13 0.12 -9.10
N GLY A 15 26.27 1.16 -9.92
CA GLY A 15 27.51 1.90 -10.09
C GLY A 15 28.08 2.39 -8.77
N GLY A 16 29.34 2.03 -8.52
CA GLY A 16 30.16 2.61 -7.47
C GLY A 16 30.28 4.12 -7.67
N ALA A 17 30.04 4.87 -6.61
CA ALA A 17 30.33 6.29 -6.52
C ALA A 17 31.83 6.51 -6.79
N ARG A 18 32.17 7.11 -7.94
CA ARG A 18 33.50 7.65 -8.20
C ARG A 18 33.61 9.02 -7.53
N ALA A 19 34.43 9.09 -6.49
CA ALA A 19 34.95 10.33 -5.94
C ALA A 19 35.86 10.99 -6.97
N TYR A 20 35.57 12.25 -7.32
CA TYR A 20 36.50 13.10 -8.06
C TYR A 20 37.45 13.76 -7.06
N GLY A 21 38.70 13.32 -7.06
CA GLY A 21 39.82 14.05 -6.48
C GLY A 21 40.46 14.94 -7.55
N VAL A 22 40.59 16.23 -7.27
CA VAL A 22 41.48 17.15 -8.00
C VAL A 22 42.39 17.80 -6.97
N THR A 23 43.68 17.70 -7.22
CA THR A 23 44.80 18.19 -6.41
C THR A 23 45.34 19.53 -6.92
N GLY A 24 45.83 20.36 -5.98
CA GLY A 24 46.69 21.53 -6.19
C GLY A 24 45.98 22.86 -5.85
N GLY A 25 46.49 23.81 -5.08
CA GLY A 25 47.78 24.04 -4.43
C GLY A 25 48.00 25.57 -4.31
N HIS A 26 48.50 26.02 -3.15
CA HIS A 26 49.01 27.36 -2.76
C HIS A 26 48.11 28.46 -2.13
N GLU A 27 48.38 28.65 -0.83
CA GLU A 27 48.77 29.88 -0.08
C GLU A 27 47.82 31.06 0.23
N ALA A 28 47.78 31.32 1.55
CA ALA A 28 47.76 32.59 2.29
C ALA A 28 46.51 33.49 2.27
N GLY A 29 45.97 33.73 3.49
CA GLY A 29 45.08 34.87 3.76
C GLY A 29 44.15 34.62 4.95
N GLY A 30 44.46 35.25 6.10
CA GLY A 30 43.72 35.07 7.34
C GLY A 30 42.37 35.79 7.43
N GLY A 31 41.67 35.50 8.53
CA GLY A 31 40.54 36.30 9.06
C GLY A 31 39.16 35.91 8.51
N GLY A 32 38.37 35.16 9.28
CA GLY A 32 36.97 34.92 8.93
C GLY A 32 36.23 34.06 9.93
N SER A 33 35.35 34.70 10.69
CA SER A 33 34.35 34.16 11.63
C SER A 33 33.81 32.78 11.24
N ALA A 34 33.96 31.79 12.15
CA ALA A 34 33.27 30.51 12.06
C ALA A 34 31.77 30.71 12.30
N VAL A 35 30.96 30.53 11.26
CA VAL A 35 29.50 30.47 11.37
C VAL A 35 29.11 28.99 11.53
N PRO A 36 28.50 28.56 12.66
CA PRO A 36 28.04 27.19 12.82
C PRO A 36 26.76 26.92 11.99
N PRO A 37 26.47 25.64 11.67
CA PRO A 37 25.36 25.26 10.79
C PRO A 37 24.00 25.63 11.36
N VAL A 38 23.05 25.89 10.45
CA VAL A 38 21.74 26.52 10.68
C VAL A 38 20.72 25.61 11.37
N TRP A 39 21.08 24.97 12.48
CA TRP A 39 20.11 24.27 13.32
C TRP A 39 20.46 24.54 14.77
N LEU A 40 20.03 25.70 15.27
CA LEU A 40 19.69 25.99 16.67
C LEU A 40 19.43 27.51 16.82
N ARG A 41 18.17 27.91 16.63
CA ARG A 41 17.63 29.15 17.21
C ARG A 41 16.19 28.89 17.65
N PRO A 42 15.89 28.91 18.96
CA PRO A 42 14.52 28.95 19.44
C PRO A 42 14.11 30.40 19.70
N SER A 43 13.15 30.94 18.94
CA SER A 43 12.15 31.87 19.48
C SER A 43 11.04 32.20 18.45
N VAL A 44 9.86 32.48 19.01
CA VAL A 44 8.61 32.94 18.38
C VAL A 44 7.66 31.85 17.85
N SER A 45 7.02 31.12 18.76
CA SER A 45 5.73 30.46 18.46
C SER A 45 4.89 29.98 19.66
N ARG A 46 5.20 30.36 20.92
CA ARG A 46 4.38 29.91 22.07
C ARG A 46 3.06 30.65 22.28
N GLU A 47 2.85 31.79 21.62
CA GLU A 47 1.63 32.59 21.76
C GLU A 47 0.59 32.25 20.68
N ARG A 48 1.03 31.96 19.44
CA ARG A 48 0.16 31.51 18.34
C ARG A 48 -0.32 30.05 18.49
N GLU A 49 0.39 29.23 19.27
CA GLU A 49 -0.08 27.88 19.63
C GLU A 49 -1.26 27.94 20.62
N ARG A 50 -1.25 28.86 21.60
CA ARG A 50 -2.34 29.01 22.58
C ARG A 50 -3.64 29.55 21.97
N GLU A 51 -3.55 30.38 20.94
CA GLU A 51 -4.72 30.90 20.20
C GLU A 51 -5.35 29.84 19.28
N ARG A 52 -4.54 28.92 18.73
CA ARG A 52 -5.03 27.75 17.98
C ARG A 52 -5.66 26.71 18.90
N GLU A 53 -5.09 26.49 20.09
CA GLU A 53 -5.67 25.60 21.09
C GLU A 53 -6.99 26.14 21.66
N SER A 54 -7.09 27.45 21.91
CA SER A 54 -8.35 28.07 22.36
C SER A 54 -9.45 28.02 21.29
N SER A 55 -9.09 28.09 20.01
CA SER A 55 -10.04 27.98 18.89
C SER A 55 -10.50 26.55 18.60
N ALA A 56 -9.76 25.53 19.07
CA ALA A 56 -10.14 24.12 18.95
C ALA A 56 -11.14 23.66 20.03
N LEU A 57 -11.34 24.44 21.09
CA LEU A 57 -12.29 24.15 22.17
C LEU A 57 -13.76 24.50 21.83
N GLY A 58 -14.03 25.04 20.63
CA GLY A 58 -15.37 25.43 20.18
C GLY A 58 -16.14 24.40 19.35
N PHE A 59 -15.50 23.29 18.94
CA PHE A 59 -16.19 22.19 18.27
C PHE A 59 -16.10 20.94 19.14
N GLY A 60 -17.23 20.52 19.69
CA GLY A 60 -17.34 19.36 20.57
C GLY A 60 -16.76 18.09 19.94
N PHE A 61 -15.50 17.81 20.23
CA PHE A 61 -14.85 16.55 19.92
C PHE A 61 -15.30 15.55 20.98
N GLY A 62 -16.39 14.83 20.70
CA GLY A 62 -16.74 13.65 21.48
C GLY A 62 -15.51 12.76 21.58
N THR A 63 -15.08 12.42 22.80
CA THR A 63 -13.91 11.57 23.00
C THR A 63 -14.11 10.25 22.26
N THR A 64 -13.10 9.74 21.56
CA THR A 64 -13.19 8.52 20.72
C THR A 64 -13.74 7.31 21.48
N ARG A 65 -13.50 7.27 22.80
CA ARG A 65 -14.05 6.28 23.73
C ARG A 65 -15.59 6.31 23.82
N SER A 66 -16.20 7.49 23.80
CA SER A 66 -17.66 7.64 23.79
C SER A 66 -18.25 7.04 22.52
N MET A 67 -17.71 7.37 21.34
CA MET A 67 -18.25 6.89 20.07
C MET A 67 -18.20 5.36 19.92
N PHE A 68 -17.19 4.73 20.52
CA PHE A 68 -17.04 3.27 20.51
C PHE A 68 -18.08 2.59 21.39
N ASP A 69 -18.23 3.10 22.62
CA ASP A 69 -19.22 2.61 23.57
C ASP A 69 -20.66 2.86 23.06
N ASP A 70 -20.87 3.97 22.34
CA ASP A 70 -22.13 4.31 21.69
C ASP A 70 -22.50 3.31 20.58
N TRP A 71 -21.56 2.98 19.68
CA TRP A 71 -21.83 1.96 18.64
C TRP A 71 -22.14 0.60 19.24
N LYS A 72 -21.44 0.16 20.29
CA LYS A 72 -21.72 -1.13 20.96
C LYS A 72 -23.14 -1.18 21.50
N ARG A 73 -23.57 -0.11 22.17
CA ARG A 73 -24.94 0.01 22.68
C ARG A 73 -25.97 0.01 21.55
N GLU A 74 -25.72 0.77 20.49
CA GLU A 74 -26.59 0.80 19.31
C GLU A 74 -26.69 -0.56 18.63
N PHE A 75 -25.57 -1.29 18.51
CA PHE A 75 -25.54 -2.61 17.89
C PHE A 75 -26.25 -3.66 18.76
N ALA A 76 -26.10 -3.60 20.08
CA ALA A 76 -26.87 -4.43 21.01
C ALA A 76 -28.38 -4.16 20.90
N ALA A 77 -28.78 -2.88 20.84
CA ALA A 77 -30.17 -2.50 20.62
C ALA A 77 -30.68 -2.97 19.24
N TRP A 78 -29.86 -2.87 18.20
CA TRP A 78 -30.18 -3.39 16.87
C TRP A 78 -30.40 -4.91 16.92
N ARG A 79 -29.50 -5.67 17.58
CA ARG A 79 -29.62 -7.13 17.75
C ARG A 79 -30.93 -7.53 18.42
N HIS A 80 -31.29 -6.85 19.52
CA HIS A 80 -32.56 -7.08 20.22
C HIS A 80 -33.78 -6.81 19.33
N ARG A 81 -33.78 -5.70 18.58
CA ARG A 81 -34.89 -5.33 17.69
C ARG A 81 -35.06 -6.29 16.50
N HIS A 82 -34.00 -6.95 16.06
CA HIS A 82 -34.02 -7.85 14.90
C HIS A 82 -34.09 -9.33 15.31
N GLY A 83 -34.31 -9.62 16.59
CA GLY A 83 -34.44 -11.00 17.08
C GLY A 83 -33.18 -11.83 16.87
N VAL A 84 -32.00 -11.21 16.92
CA VAL A 84 -30.72 -11.92 16.81
C VAL A 84 -30.57 -12.81 18.06
N PRO A 85 -30.37 -14.14 17.90
CA PRO A 85 -30.19 -15.04 19.04
C PRO A 85 -29.04 -14.60 19.94
N GLU A 86 -29.15 -14.86 21.24
CA GLU A 86 -28.09 -14.51 22.19
C GLU A 86 -26.77 -15.20 21.82
N GLY A 87 -25.68 -14.44 21.75
CA GLY A 87 -24.37 -14.94 21.34
C GLY A 87 -24.19 -15.16 19.83
N ALA A 88 -25.25 -15.04 19.01
CA ALA A 88 -25.13 -15.15 17.56
C ALA A 88 -24.37 -13.96 16.97
N LYS A 89 -23.47 -14.26 16.01
CA LYS A 89 -22.78 -13.25 15.22
C LYS A 89 -23.62 -12.84 14.03
N VAL A 90 -23.49 -11.59 13.63
CA VAL A 90 -24.24 -10.99 12.53
C VAL A 90 -23.35 -10.91 11.30
N PHE A 91 -23.83 -11.36 10.14
CA PHE A 91 -23.13 -11.16 8.89
C PHE A 91 -23.98 -10.45 7.84
N ILE A 92 -23.31 -9.73 6.94
CA ILE A 92 -23.88 -9.17 5.72
C ILE A 92 -23.17 -9.84 4.54
N MET A 93 -23.92 -10.22 3.51
CA MET A 93 -23.37 -10.83 2.31
C MET A 93 -23.95 -10.20 1.05
N THR A 94 -23.08 -9.65 0.20
CA THR A 94 -23.49 -9.15 -1.13
C THR A 94 -23.07 -10.13 -2.22
N GLY A 95 -24.00 -10.44 -3.14
CA GLY A 95 -23.79 -11.39 -4.24
C GLY A 95 -24.30 -12.82 -3.95
N SER A 96 -24.12 -13.69 -4.93
CA SER A 96 -24.50 -15.11 -4.85
C SER A 96 -23.34 -15.92 -4.31
N TYR A 97 -23.40 -16.24 -3.01
CA TYR A 97 -22.44 -17.11 -2.32
C TYR A 97 -23.22 -18.07 -1.42
N ASP A 98 -24.12 -18.84 -2.03
CA ASP A 98 -25.11 -19.63 -1.29
C ASP A 98 -24.45 -20.65 -0.36
N ASP A 99 -23.37 -21.30 -0.79
CA ASP A 99 -22.61 -22.20 0.07
C ASP A 99 -22.05 -21.50 1.31
N VAL A 100 -21.49 -20.29 1.15
CA VAL A 100 -20.95 -19.52 2.28
C VAL A 100 -22.07 -19.06 3.20
N ARG A 101 -23.19 -18.57 2.64
CA ARG A 101 -24.38 -18.15 3.38
C ARG A 101 -24.94 -19.31 4.21
N SER A 102 -25.22 -20.45 3.56
CA SER A 102 -25.72 -21.66 4.21
C SER A 102 -24.76 -22.16 5.28
N SER A 103 -23.45 -22.09 5.03
CA SER A 103 -22.44 -22.48 6.02
C SER A 103 -22.43 -21.56 7.25
N LEU A 104 -22.62 -20.25 7.09
CA LEU A 104 -22.70 -19.30 8.21
C LEU A 104 -24.00 -19.49 9.01
N VAL A 105 -25.14 -19.63 8.33
CA VAL A 105 -26.44 -19.89 8.97
C VAL A 105 -26.40 -21.21 9.76
N ALA A 106 -25.81 -22.27 9.19
CA ALA A 106 -25.64 -23.55 9.89
C ALA A 106 -24.77 -23.45 11.16
N ARG A 107 -23.90 -22.44 11.26
CA ARG A 107 -23.10 -22.14 12.47
C ARG A 107 -23.83 -21.22 13.46
N GLY A 108 -25.11 -20.91 13.24
CA GLY A 108 -25.89 -20.03 14.09
C GLY A 108 -25.62 -18.55 13.87
N TRP A 109 -25.03 -18.16 12.74
CA TRP A 109 -24.90 -16.74 12.39
C TRP A 109 -26.22 -16.19 11.87
N HIS A 110 -26.52 -14.94 12.22
CA HIS A 110 -27.70 -14.22 11.77
C HIS A 110 -27.37 -13.35 10.56
N GLU A 111 -28.11 -13.51 9.46
CA GLU A 111 -27.93 -12.70 8.26
C GLU A 111 -28.66 -11.36 8.41
N ASN A 112 -27.93 -10.26 8.28
CA ASN A 112 -28.48 -8.93 8.10
C ASN A 112 -28.63 -8.67 6.59
N LEU A 113 -29.88 -8.58 6.12
CA LEU A 113 -30.21 -8.41 4.72
C LEU A 113 -30.03 -6.99 4.19
N ASP A 114 -29.79 -6.00 5.06
CA ASP A 114 -29.49 -4.63 4.66
C ASP A 114 -27.99 -4.50 4.31
N PRO A 115 -27.61 -4.39 3.02
CA PRO A 115 -26.22 -4.38 2.59
C PRO A 115 -25.47 -3.10 3.03
N ASP A 116 -26.19 -2.01 3.29
CA ASP A 116 -25.63 -0.71 3.68
C ASP A 116 -25.60 -0.52 5.20
N SER A 117 -26.10 -1.51 5.94
CA SER A 117 -26.10 -1.50 7.40
C SER A 117 -24.68 -1.45 7.96
N ARG A 118 -24.51 -0.69 9.05
CA ARG A 118 -23.28 -0.66 9.86
C ARG A 118 -23.24 -1.76 10.92
N TYR A 119 -24.31 -2.55 11.04
CA TYR A 119 -24.51 -3.53 12.10
C TYR A 119 -24.17 -4.93 11.59
N PHE A 120 -22.91 -5.30 11.75
CA PHE A 120 -22.39 -6.61 11.38
C PHE A 120 -21.11 -6.92 12.16
N ASP A 121 -20.84 -8.21 12.37
CA ASP A 121 -19.55 -8.72 12.80
C ASP A 121 -18.69 -9.09 11.57
N LEU A 122 -19.31 -9.62 10.50
CA LEU A 122 -18.67 -9.93 9.22
C LEU A 122 -19.44 -9.30 8.05
N LYS A 123 -18.77 -8.58 7.16
CA LYS A 123 -19.35 -8.17 5.87
C LYS A 123 -18.54 -8.78 4.74
N TRP A 124 -19.20 -9.66 3.98
CA TRP A 124 -18.65 -10.24 2.76
C TRP A 124 -19.21 -9.52 1.55
N ALA A 125 -18.36 -8.80 0.83
CA ALA A 125 -18.75 -8.07 -0.36
C ALA A 125 -18.16 -8.65 -1.63
N LEU A 126 -18.90 -8.57 -2.74
CA LEU A 126 -18.36 -8.93 -4.06
C LEU A 126 -17.33 -7.91 -4.54
N LYS A 127 -17.60 -6.61 -4.40
CA LYS A 127 -16.71 -5.53 -4.87
C LYS A 127 -16.12 -4.79 -3.68
N ALA A 128 -14.82 -4.47 -3.76
CA ALA A 128 -14.13 -3.70 -2.72
C ALA A 128 -14.79 -2.34 -2.41
N ARG A 129 -15.39 -1.70 -3.42
CA ARG A 129 -16.07 -0.40 -3.27
C ARG A 129 -17.34 -0.45 -2.41
N ASP A 130 -17.89 -1.64 -2.20
CA ASP A 130 -19.12 -1.83 -1.40
C ASP A 130 -18.80 -1.90 0.11
N ILE A 131 -17.52 -1.72 0.47
CA ILE A 131 -17.03 -1.62 1.85
C ILE A 131 -16.46 -0.22 2.07
N ASP A 132 -17.11 0.56 2.95
CA ASP A 132 -16.54 1.82 3.43
C ASP A 132 -15.61 1.56 4.62
N HIS A 133 -14.33 1.38 4.31
CA HIS A 133 -13.29 1.13 5.30
C HIS A 133 -13.16 2.23 6.37
N ARG A 134 -13.58 3.47 6.08
CA ARG A 134 -13.51 4.60 7.02
C ARG A 134 -14.57 4.50 8.12
N ARG A 135 -15.61 3.70 7.90
CA ARG A 135 -16.74 3.53 8.82
C ARG A 135 -16.65 2.23 9.63
N LEU A 136 -15.66 1.39 9.36
CA LEU A 136 -15.44 0.15 10.10
C LEU A 136 -15.10 0.44 11.56
N ARG A 137 -15.66 -0.39 12.44
CA ARG A 137 -15.41 -0.36 13.89
C ARG A 137 -14.52 -1.54 14.27
N GLU A 138 -13.89 -1.41 15.43
CA GLU A 138 -13.06 -2.49 15.97
C GLU A 138 -13.88 -3.78 16.13
N GLY A 139 -13.29 -4.91 15.74
CA GLY A 139 -13.95 -6.22 15.75
C GLY A 139 -14.80 -6.52 14.51
N GLN A 140 -15.08 -5.55 13.65
CA GLN A 140 -15.74 -5.82 12.36
C GLN A 140 -14.74 -6.38 11.35
N ILE A 141 -15.14 -7.45 10.67
CA ILE A 141 -14.31 -8.16 9.69
C ILE A 141 -14.90 -7.96 8.30
N VAL A 142 -14.03 -7.73 7.32
CA VAL A 142 -14.39 -7.61 5.90
C VAL A 142 -13.42 -8.39 5.02
N ASN A 143 -13.87 -8.80 3.84
CA ASN A 143 -13.09 -9.65 2.93
C ASN A 143 -12.22 -8.88 1.91
N HIS A 144 -12.27 -7.55 1.89
CA HIS A 144 -11.43 -6.71 1.02
C HIS A 144 -10.46 -5.89 1.85
N PHE A 145 -9.24 -5.68 1.35
CA PHE A 145 -8.26 -4.78 1.96
C PHE A 145 -8.19 -3.47 1.17
N VAL A 146 -7.96 -2.36 1.88
CA VAL A 146 -7.79 -1.03 1.27
C VAL A 146 -6.62 -1.07 0.29
N GLY A 147 -6.87 -0.65 -0.96
CA GLY A 147 -5.82 -0.53 -2.00
C GLY A 147 -5.33 -1.84 -2.61
N ALA A 148 -5.70 -3.02 -2.08
CA ALA A 148 -5.24 -4.30 -2.63
C ALA A 148 -5.72 -4.52 -4.07
N ALA A 149 -6.95 -4.11 -4.38
CA ALA A 149 -7.48 -4.23 -5.73
C ALA A 149 -6.64 -3.45 -6.75
N SER A 150 -6.29 -2.19 -6.46
CA SER A 150 -5.52 -1.35 -7.37
C SER A 150 -4.04 -1.75 -7.44
N ALA A 151 -3.45 -2.21 -6.33
CA ALA A 151 -2.02 -2.54 -6.25
C ALA A 151 -1.67 -3.95 -6.76
N LEU A 152 -2.49 -4.96 -6.49
CA LEU A 152 -2.13 -6.35 -6.75
C LEU A 152 -2.99 -7.03 -7.81
N THR A 153 -4.26 -6.65 -7.92
CA THR A 153 -5.22 -7.35 -8.80
C THR A 153 -5.35 -6.74 -10.21
N THR A 154 -4.60 -5.68 -10.50
CA THR A 154 -4.48 -5.11 -11.86
C THR A 154 -3.08 -5.37 -12.41
N LYS A 155 -2.95 -5.55 -13.74
CA LYS A 155 -1.66 -5.75 -14.39
C LYS A 155 -0.70 -4.57 -14.15
N SER A 156 -1.18 -3.34 -14.33
CA SER A 156 -0.37 -2.12 -14.13
C SER A 156 -0.09 -1.85 -12.65
N GLY A 157 -1.02 -2.17 -11.75
CA GLY A 157 -0.78 -2.14 -10.31
C GLY A 157 0.34 -3.08 -9.91
N LEU A 158 0.21 -4.36 -10.28
CA LEU A 158 1.18 -5.38 -9.93
C LEU A 158 2.57 -5.09 -10.50
N CYS A 159 2.63 -4.65 -11.77
CA CYS A 159 3.86 -4.18 -12.40
C CYS A 159 4.55 -3.09 -11.55
N ARG A 160 3.82 -2.03 -11.18
CA ARG A 160 4.36 -0.94 -10.36
C ARG A 160 4.77 -1.40 -8.96
N SER A 161 3.97 -2.24 -8.31
CA SER A 161 4.27 -2.78 -6.98
C SER A 161 5.51 -3.67 -6.96
N LEU A 162 5.75 -4.48 -8.00
CA LEU A 162 6.93 -5.33 -8.07
C LEU A 162 8.19 -4.53 -8.40
N ARG A 163 8.11 -3.44 -9.17
CA ARG A 163 9.29 -2.58 -9.45
C ARG A 163 9.95 -2.05 -8.18
N SER A 164 9.19 -1.78 -7.13
CA SER A 164 9.73 -1.34 -5.84
C SER A 164 10.14 -2.49 -4.91
N LEU A 165 10.03 -3.76 -5.34
CA LEU A 165 10.32 -4.93 -4.50
C LEU A 165 11.75 -4.94 -3.96
N HIS A 166 12.71 -4.37 -4.69
CA HIS A 166 14.11 -4.31 -4.27
C HIS A 166 14.33 -3.54 -2.96
N TRP A 167 13.37 -2.71 -2.53
CA TRP A 167 13.38 -2.06 -1.22
C TRP A 167 12.99 -3.00 -0.07
N TYR A 168 12.31 -4.10 -0.36
CA TYR A 168 11.71 -5.02 0.61
C TYR A 168 12.34 -6.41 0.60
N ALA A 169 12.85 -6.86 -0.54
CA ALA A 169 13.45 -8.18 -0.70
C ALA A 169 14.70 -8.11 -1.61
N GLY A 170 15.72 -8.88 -1.26
CA GLY A 170 16.94 -9.00 -2.08
C GLY A 170 16.80 -9.91 -3.30
N THR A 171 15.60 -10.44 -3.57
CA THR A 171 15.36 -11.31 -4.73
C THR A 171 15.09 -10.45 -5.97
N PRO A 172 15.84 -10.63 -7.07
CA PRO A 172 15.57 -9.91 -8.31
C PRO A 172 14.18 -10.27 -8.85
N VAL A 173 13.38 -9.26 -9.19
CA VAL A 173 12.03 -9.44 -9.77
C VAL A 173 12.04 -10.32 -11.01
N ASP A 174 13.04 -10.13 -11.88
CA ASP A 174 13.15 -10.83 -13.15
C ASP A 174 13.37 -12.35 -13.01
N SER A 175 13.62 -12.85 -11.79
CA SER A 175 13.76 -14.28 -11.53
C SER A 175 12.44 -15.04 -11.48
N PHE A 176 11.33 -14.36 -11.17
CA PHE A 176 10.02 -14.99 -11.02
C PHE A 176 8.86 -14.24 -11.71
N PHE A 177 9.08 -12.98 -12.12
CA PHE A 177 8.08 -12.17 -12.80
C PHE A 177 8.62 -11.71 -14.16
N PRO A 178 7.86 -11.87 -15.26
CA PRO A 178 8.31 -11.44 -16.57
C PRO A 178 8.48 -9.91 -16.60
N ARG A 179 9.51 -9.44 -17.32
CA ARG A 179 9.73 -8.00 -17.52
C ARG A 179 8.46 -7.33 -18.02
N CYS A 180 8.04 -6.27 -17.34
CA CYS A 180 6.80 -5.57 -17.59
C CYS A 180 7.03 -4.06 -17.48
N TYR A 181 6.35 -3.29 -18.32
CA TYR A 181 6.48 -1.84 -18.42
C TYR A 181 5.08 -1.23 -18.50
N ASP A 182 4.84 -0.16 -17.74
CA ASP A 182 3.63 0.64 -17.81
C ASP A 182 3.77 1.66 -18.95
N LEU A 183 2.98 1.45 -20.00
CA LEU A 183 2.99 2.28 -21.21
C LEU A 183 1.82 3.28 -21.23
N ALA A 184 1.12 3.47 -20.11
CA ALA A 184 -0.06 4.34 -20.05
C ALA A 184 0.28 5.82 -20.31
N ALA A 185 1.52 6.23 -20.05
CA ALA A 185 2.02 7.58 -20.31
C ALA A 185 3.45 7.52 -20.86
N GLU A 186 3.79 8.47 -21.75
CA GLU A 186 5.16 8.63 -22.25
C GLU A 186 6.10 8.97 -21.09
N SER A 187 6.89 8.00 -20.68
CA SER A 187 7.69 8.06 -19.45
C SER A 187 9.01 7.31 -19.63
N ASP A 188 9.84 7.29 -18.58
CA ASP A 188 11.06 6.50 -18.57
C ASP A 188 10.78 4.99 -18.69
N GLU A 189 9.60 4.53 -18.30
CA GLU A 189 9.19 3.14 -18.52
C GLU A 189 9.00 2.85 -20.00
N THR A 190 8.36 3.75 -20.75
CA THR A 190 8.18 3.64 -22.20
C THR A 190 9.54 3.63 -22.91
N ARG A 191 10.47 4.50 -22.51
CA ARG A 191 11.83 4.51 -23.05
C ARG A 191 12.58 3.22 -22.74
N SER A 192 12.45 2.71 -21.51
CA SER A 192 13.06 1.44 -21.10
C SER A 192 12.52 0.27 -21.91
N PHE A 193 11.21 0.25 -22.19
CA PHE A 193 10.59 -0.74 -23.07
C PHE A 193 11.17 -0.70 -24.49
N HIS A 194 11.33 0.47 -25.09
CA HIS A 194 11.93 0.59 -26.42
C HIS A 194 13.35 0.02 -26.49
N VAL A 195 14.15 0.26 -25.45
CA VAL A 195 15.51 -0.28 -25.35
C VAL A 195 15.47 -1.80 -25.18
N ASP A 196 14.66 -2.32 -24.25
CA ASP A 196 14.54 -3.76 -24.01
C ASP A 196 14.01 -4.52 -25.24
N PHE A 197 13.06 -3.92 -25.97
CA PHE A 197 12.55 -4.48 -27.22
C PHE A 197 13.65 -4.64 -28.28
N LYS A 198 14.50 -3.62 -28.45
CA LYS A 198 15.65 -3.67 -29.37
C LYS A 198 16.64 -4.76 -28.95
N TRP A 199 16.93 -4.87 -27.64
CA TRP A 199 17.79 -5.93 -27.11
C TRP A 199 17.22 -7.33 -27.33
N GLY A 200 15.91 -7.51 -27.10
CA GLY A 200 15.22 -8.77 -27.35
C GLY A 200 15.30 -9.19 -28.82
N LEU A 201 15.12 -8.25 -29.75
CA LEU A 201 15.25 -8.52 -31.18
C LEU A 201 16.69 -8.90 -31.56
N ALA A 202 17.68 -8.14 -31.10
CA ALA A 202 19.08 -8.44 -31.36
C ALA A 202 19.48 -9.83 -30.83
N ALA A 203 19.10 -10.14 -29.59
CA ALA A 203 19.35 -11.44 -28.98
C ALA A 203 18.67 -12.59 -29.74
N SER A 204 17.43 -12.38 -30.22
CA SER A 204 16.70 -13.37 -31.03
C SER A 204 17.38 -13.64 -32.38
N THR A 205 17.84 -12.59 -33.07
CA THR A 205 18.57 -12.71 -34.34
C THR A 205 19.87 -13.49 -34.15
N LEU A 206 20.65 -13.19 -33.10
CA LEU A 206 21.86 -13.94 -32.78
C LEU A 206 21.58 -15.42 -32.48
N ARG A 207 20.55 -15.72 -31.68
CA ARG A 207 20.18 -17.12 -31.39
C ARG A 207 19.79 -17.89 -32.64
N ARG A 208 19.12 -17.24 -33.60
CA ARG A 208 18.74 -17.88 -34.86
C ARG A 208 19.91 -18.10 -35.81
N GLY A 209 20.90 -17.21 -35.80
CA GLY A 209 22.10 -17.35 -36.64
C GLY A 209 23.16 -18.31 -36.06
N LEU A 210 23.02 -18.71 -34.80
CA LEU A 210 23.92 -19.65 -34.10
C LEU A 210 23.36 -21.09 -34.02
N LEU A 211 22.14 -21.31 -34.53
CA LEU A 211 21.53 -22.62 -34.76
C LEU A 211 21.69 -23.02 -36.22
#